data_AF-A0AAV1YQU4-F1
#
_entry.id   AF-A0AAV1YQU4-F1
#
_cell.length_a   1.000
_cell.length_b   1.000
_cell.length_c   1.000
_cell.angle_alpha   90.00
_cell.angle_beta   90.00
_cell.angle_gamma   90.00
#
_symmetry.space_group_name_H-M   'P 1'
#
loop_
_entity.id
_entity.type
_entity.pdbx_description
1 polymer ?
#
loop_
_entity_poly.entity_id
_entity_poly.type
_entity_poly.pdbx_seq_one_letter_code
_entity_poly.pdbx_strand_id
1 'polypeptide(L)' 'MSLLHEKQVRVLKLFERLSVAASGEHIPTDQIDPRLSTVGILPNSAFFSCFLPEHLDEAKDLIEIFYGKFSFQSI' A
#
# COMPACT_ATOMS: atom_id res chain seq x y z
N MET A 1 2.48 -27.62 -4.66
CA MET A 1 2.41 -26.61 -3.58
C MET A 1 0.94 -26.25 -3.38
N SER A 2 0.46 -26.08 -2.15
CA SER A 2 -0.95 -25.73 -1.94
C SER A 2 -1.20 -24.27 -2.36
N LEU A 3 -2.40 -23.98 -2.88
CA LEU A 3 -2.82 -22.62 -3.23
C LEU A 3 -2.61 -21.63 -2.07
N LEU A 4 -2.83 -22.08 -0.83
CA LEU A 4 -2.62 -21.28 0.37
C LEU A 4 -1.15 -20.86 0.55
N HIS A 5 -0.22 -21.76 0.26
CA HIS A 5 1.21 -21.46 0.37
C HIS A 5 1.63 -20.39 -0.64
N GLU A 6 1.14 -20.47 -1.88
CA GLU A 6 1.41 -19.46 -2.91
C GLU A 6 0.86 -18.08 -2.52
N LYS A 7 -0.35 -18.03 -1.96
CA LYS A 7 -0.93 -16.80 -1.41
C LYS A 7 -0.07 -16.21 -0.28
N GLN A 8 0.34 -17.06 0.66
CA GLN A 8 1.18 -16.62 1.78
C GLN A 8 2.51 -16.03 1.29
N VAL A 9 3.17 -16.67 0.33
CA VAL A 9 4.43 -16.18 -0.24
C VAL A 9 4.25 -14.80 -0.88
N ARG A 10 3.15 -14.55 -1.59
CA ARG A 10 2.88 -13.22 -2.18
C ARG A 10 2.69 -12.14 -1.12
N VAL A 11 1.94 -12.44 -0.05
CA VAL A 11 1.77 -11.49 1.06
C VAL A 11 3.11 -11.18 1.71
N LEU A 12 3.94 -12.20 1.99
CA LEU A 12 5.26 -11.99 2.61
C LEU A 12 6.19 -11.12 1.75
N LYS A 13 6.11 -11.22 0.42
CA LYS A 13 6.88 -10.37 -0.49
C LYS A 13 6.52 -8.89 -0.41
N LEU A 14 5.28 -8.53 -0.06
CA LEU A 14 4.88 -7.12 0.12
C LEU A 14 5.58 -6.47 1.32
N PHE A 15 5.94 -7.25 2.33
CA PHE A 15 6.63 -6.77 3.54
C PHE A 15 8.15 -6.89 3.44
N GLU A 16 8.67 -7.43 2.33
CA GLU A 16 10.10 -7.56 2.11
C GLU A 16 10.70 -6.22 1.64
N ARG A 17 11.72 -5.72 2.36
CA ARG A 17 12.47 -4.49 2.00
C ARG A 17 11.59 -3.23 1.80
N LEU A 18 10.60 -3.05 2.66
CA LEU A 18 9.65 -1.93 2.57
C LEU A 18 10.32 -0.54 2.47
N SER A 19 11.44 -0.34 3.19
CA SER A 19 12.19 0.92 3.13
C SER A 19 12.80 1.21 1.75
N VAL A 20 13.18 0.16 1.00
CA VAL A 20 13.69 0.29 -0.37
C VAL A 20 12.55 0.59 -1.33
N ALA A 21 11.41 -0.07 -1.15
CA ALA A 21 10.20 0.18 -1.93
C ALA A 21 9.72 1.64 -1.79
N ALA A 22 9.79 2.21 -0.57
CA ALA A 22 9.47 3.61 -0.30
C ALA A 22 10.44 4.61 -0.98
N SER A 23 11.67 4.18 -1.31
CA SER A 23 12.65 4.99 -2.04
C SER A 23 12.69 4.73 -3.55
N GLY A 24 11.73 3.97 -4.08
CA GLY A 24 11.67 3.57 -5.49
C GLY A 24 11.47 4.74 -6.46
N GLU A 25 11.65 4.48 -7.76
CA GLU A 25 11.47 5.48 -8.80
C GLU A 25 10.07 6.12 -8.76
N HIS A 26 10.03 7.43 -9.01
CA HIS A 26 8.80 8.20 -9.07
C HIS A 26 7.91 7.66 -10.18
N ILE A 27 6.82 6.97 -9.83
CA ILE A 27 5.85 6.50 -10.80
C ILE A 27 5.17 7.73 -11.41
N PRO A 28 5.16 7.88 -12.75
CA PRO A 28 4.45 8.96 -13.41
C PRO A 28 2.97 8.99 -12.97
N THR A 29 2.42 10.17 -12.69
CA THR A 29 1.07 10.32 -12.13
C THR A 29 -0.03 9.74 -13.03
N ASP A 30 0.23 9.67 -14.33
CA ASP A 30 -0.61 9.04 -15.36
C ASP A 30 -0.65 7.50 -15.27
N GLN A 31 0.29 6.88 -14.56
CA GLN A 31 0.36 5.43 -14.33
C GLN A 31 -0.18 5.02 -12.95
N ILE A 32 -0.53 5.98 -12.10
CA ILE A 32 -1.11 5.73 -10.78
C ILE A 32 -2.58 5.34 -10.96
N ASP A 33 -2.99 4.23 -10.35
CA ASP A 33 -4.37 3.78 -10.35
C ASP A 33 -5.28 4.90 -9.80
N PRO A 34 -6.35 5.30 -10.51
CA PRO A 34 -7.27 6.35 -10.05
C PRO A 34 -7.84 6.11 -8.66
N ARG A 35 -7.92 4.84 -8.22
CA ARG A 35 -8.37 4.47 -6.87
C ARG A 35 -7.43 4.95 -5.77
N LEU A 36 -6.15 5.18 -6.08
CA LEU A 36 -5.12 5.64 -5.14
C LEU A 36 -4.97 7.17 -5.13
N SER A 37 -5.87 7.91 -5.77
CA SER A 37 -5.78 9.38 -5.87
C SER A 37 -5.89 10.12 -4.54
N THR A 38 -6.43 9.49 -3.49
CA THR A 38 -6.59 10.08 -2.15
C THR A 38 -5.46 9.73 -1.18
N VAL A 39 -4.51 8.89 -1.60
CA VAL A 39 -3.40 8.39 -0.76
C VAL A 39 -2.04 8.80 -1.37
N GLY A 40 -0.97 8.76 -0.59
CA GLY A 40 0.36 9.23 -0.99
C GLY A 40 0.60 10.71 -0.67
N ILE A 41 -0.09 11.22 0.35
CA ILE A 41 0.05 12.59 0.87
C ILE A 41 1.23 12.62 1.86
N LEU A 42 1.32 11.65 2.76
CA LEU A 42 2.45 11.52 3.68
C LEU A 42 3.75 11.20 2.91
N PRO A 43 4.82 12.02 3.05
CA PRO A 43 6.08 11.75 2.36
C PRO A 43 6.72 10.44 2.82
N ASN A 44 7.33 9.71 1.90
CA ASN A 44 8.02 8.44 2.20
C ASN A 44 9.21 8.59 3.19
N SER A 45 9.73 9.79 3.37
CA SER A 45 10.78 10.12 4.34
C SER A 45 10.27 10.48 5.73
N ALA A 46 8.95 10.66 5.90
CA ALA A 46 8.33 11.06 7.15
C ALA A 46 7.96 9.84 8.02
N PHE A 47 7.89 10.06 9.33
CA PHE A 47 7.40 9.04 10.26
C PHE A 47 5.87 9.01 10.25
N PHE A 48 5.31 7.82 10.02
CA PHE A 48 3.90 7.58 10.28
C PHE A 48 3.61 7.64 11.79
N SER A 49 2.44 8.19 12.16
CA SER A 49 2.03 8.36 13.55
C SER A 49 0.66 7.72 13.71
N CYS A 50 0.56 6.79 14.64
CA CYS A 50 -0.69 6.10 14.95
C CYS A 50 -1.67 6.94 15.78
N PHE A 51 -1.37 8.24 16.01
CA PHE A 51 -2.17 9.12 16.85
C PHE A 51 -2.57 10.43 16.17
N LEU A 52 -1.89 10.81 15.09
CA LEU A 52 -2.23 12.02 14.35
C LEU A 52 -3.43 11.75 13.44
N PRO A 53 -4.54 12.51 13.56
CA PRO A 53 -5.74 12.28 12.76
C PRO A 53 -5.47 12.27 11.26
N GLU A 54 -4.65 13.21 10.78
CA GLU A 54 -4.30 13.33 9.35
C GLU A 54 -3.65 12.05 8.80
N HIS A 55 -2.75 11.42 9.57
CA HIS A 55 -2.10 10.17 9.19
C HIS A 55 -3.08 9.00 9.23
N LEU A 56 -3.97 8.99 10.23
CA LEU A 56 -4.98 7.94 10.38
C LEU A 56 -6.06 8.01 9.30
N ASP A 57 -6.44 9.21 8.86
CA ASP A 57 -7.41 9.41 7.78
C ASP A 57 -6.85 8.88 6.46
N GLU A 58 -5.59 9.20 6.12
CA GLU A 58 -4.93 8.63 4.94
C GLU A 58 -4.79 7.10 5.02
N ALA A 59 -4.42 6.56 6.19
CA ALA A 59 -4.32 5.12 6.40
C ALA A 59 -5.69 4.41 6.29
N LYS A 60 -6.76 5.09 6.73
CA LYS A 60 -8.12 4.61 6.61
C LYS A 60 -8.57 4.58 5.14
N ASP A 61 -8.30 5.62 4.37
CA ASP A 61 -8.62 5.62 2.93
C ASP A 61 -7.91 4.47 2.22
N LEU A 62 -6.63 4.23 2.54
CA LEU A 62 -5.86 3.11 1.99
C LEU A 62 -6.49 1.75 2.34
N ILE A 63 -6.90 1.55 3.60
CA ILE A 63 -7.50 0.28 4.02
C ILE A 63 -8.88 0.07 3.39
N GLU A 64 -9.68 1.13 3.23
CA GLU A 64 -10.98 1.05 2.54
C GLU A 64 -10.82 0.64 1.07
N ILE A 65 -9.77 1.12 0.38
CA ILE A 65 -9.43 0.69 -0.98
C ILE A 65 -9.06 -0.81 -1.01
N PHE A 66 -8.26 -1.28 -0.04
CA PHE A 66 -7.87 -2.69 0.09
C PHE A 66 -8.99 -3.61 0.52
N TYR A 67 -10.03 -3.13 1.21
CA TYR A 67 -11.18 -3.97 1.59
C TYR A 67 -12.34 -3.90 0.61
N GLY A 68 -12.52 -2.78 -0.11
CA GLY A 68 -13.73 -2.55 -0.93
C GLY A 68 -13.81 -3.37 -2.21
N LYS A 69 -12.78 -3.33 -3.06
CA LYS A 69 -12.77 -4.00 -4.39
C LYS A 69 -11.55 -4.88 -4.63
N PHE A 70 -10.85 -5.26 -3.58
CA PHE A 70 -9.59 -5.97 -3.69
C PHE A 70 -9.83 -7.49 -3.68
N SER A 71 -9.57 -8.13 -4.82
CA SER A 71 -9.45 -9.59 -4.85
C SER A 71 -8.01 -9.97 -4.51
N PHE A 72 -7.78 -11.17 -3.96
CA PHE A 72 -6.40 -11.64 -3.71
C PHE A 72 -5.55 -11.66 -5.00
N GLN A 73 -6.17 -11.79 -6.18
CA GLN A 73 -5.46 -11.72 -7.47
C GLN A 73 -4.87 -10.34 -7.77
N SER A 74 -5.32 -9.30 -7.08
CA SER A 74 -4.84 -7.92 -7.20
C SER A 74 -3.59 -7.65 -6.33
N ILE A 75 -3.09 -8.68 -5.62
CA ILE A 75 -1.82 -8.75 -4.86
C ILE A 75 -0.77 -9.51 -5.67
#